data_AF-A0A3N1ATG7-F1
#
_entry.id   AF-A0A3N1ATG7-F1
#
_cell.length_a   1.000
_cell.length_b   1.000
_cell.length_c   1.000
_cell.angle_alpha   90.00
_cell.angle_beta   90.00
_cell.angle_gamma   90.00
#
_symmetry.space_group_name_H-M   'P 1'
#
loop_
_entity.id
_entity.type
_entity.pdbx_description
1 polymer ?
#
loop_
_entity_poly.entity_id
_entity_poly.type
_entity_poly.pdbx_seq_one_letter_code
_entity_poly.pdbx_strand_id
1 'polypeptide(L)' 'MTAPSVGGDITPTAIRVPLAGWLLAAVAAVVIYLVAQDNGLVLAGAAEFVHEFTHDGRHALGVPCH' A
#
# COMPACT_ATOMS: atom_id res chain seq x y z
N MET A 1 -37.58 6.74 -37.31
CA MET A 1 -36.12 6.54 -37.40
C MET A 1 -35.64 6.09 -36.04
N THR A 2 -35.46 4.77 -35.85
CA THR A 2 -34.95 4.15 -34.62
C THR A 2 -33.45 3.94 -34.78
N ALA A 3 -32.64 4.53 -33.88
CA ALA A 3 -31.19 4.37 -33.90
C ALA A 3 -30.79 2.94 -33.46
N PRO A 4 -29.69 2.37 -34.00
CA PRO A 4 -29.19 1.09 -33.56
C PRO A 4 -28.50 1.23 -32.19
N SER A 5 -28.95 0.45 -31.20
CA SER A 5 -28.24 0.30 -29.94
C SER A 5 -27.08 -0.66 -30.11
N VAL A 6 -25.85 -0.16 -30.08
CA VAL A 6 -24.64 -0.98 -29.97
C VAL A 6 -24.54 -1.49 -28.54
N GLY A 7 -25.18 -2.62 -28.26
CA GLY A 7 -24.94 -3.40 -27.05
C GLY A 7 -23.63 -4.16 -27.21
N GLY A 8 -22.52 -3.53 -26.86
CA GLY A 8 -21.24 -4.23 -26.75
C GLY A 8 -21.18 -4.98 -25.42
N ASP A 9 -20.99 -6.30 -25.48
CA ASP A 9 -20.76 -7.11 -24.28
C ASP A 9 -19.43 -6.73 -23.64
N ILE A 10 -19.51 -5.98 -22.54
CA ILE A 10 -18.39 -5.76 -21.63
C ILE A 10 -18.15 -7.05 -20.86
N THR A 11 -17.28 -7.91 -21.40
CA THR A 11 -16.81 -9.09 -20.69
C THR A 11 -15.64 -8.66 -19.79
N PRO A 12 -15.81 -8.62 -18.45
CA PRO A 12 -14.73 -8.22 -17.57
C PRO A 12 -13.59 -9.23 -17.64
N THR A 13 -12.41 -8.77 -18.06
CA THR A 13 -11.19 -9.57 -17.98
C THR A 13 -10.73 -9.64 -16.53
N ALA A 14 -10.66 -10.84 -15.97
CA ALA A 14 -10.22 -11.05 -14.60
C ALA A 14 -8.68 -11.12 -14.54
N ILE A 15 -8.07 -10.22 -13.77
CA ILE A 15 -6.64 -10.26 -13.50
C ILE A 15 -6.36 -11.41 -12.53
N ARG A 16 -5.57 -12.40 -12.99
CA ARG A 16 -5.13 -13.53 -12.17
C ARG A 16 -3.89 -13.13 -11.40
N VAL A 17 -4.04 -12.78 -10.12
CA VAL A 17 -2.92 -12.47 -9.23
C VAL A 17 -2.41 -13.76 -8.59
N PRO A 18 -1.11 -14.10 -8.73
CA PRO A 18 -0.55 -15.29 -8.09
C PRO A 18 -0.58 -15.13 -6.56
N LEU A 19 -0.60 -16.24 -5.83
CA LEU A 19 -0.60 -16.24 -4.35
C LEU A 19 0.54 -15.38 -3.78
N ALA A 20 1.73 -15.44 -4.39
CA ALA A 20 2.88 -14.63 -3.99
C ALA A 20 2.59 -13.11 -4.02
N GLY A 21 1.78 -12.65 -4.99
CA GLY A 21 1.38 -11.24 -5.07
C GLY A 21 0.49 -10.82 -3.90
N TRP A 22 -0.45 -11.69 -3.50
CA TRP A 22 -1.28 -11.48 -2.32
C TRP A 22 -0.47 -11.51 -1.02
N LEU A 23 0.49 -12.44 -0.92
CA LEU A 23 1.38 -12.51 0.24
C LEU A 23 2.25 -11.25 0.36
N LEU A 24 2.79 -10.75 -0.76
CA LEU A 24 3.55 -9.50 -0.78
C LEU A 24 2.68 -8.32 -0.33
N ALA A 25 1.45 -8.22 -0.84
CA ALA A 25 0.52 -7.16 -0.44
C ALA A 25 0.19 -7.23 1.06
N ALA A 26 -0.02 -8.43 1.60
CA ALA A 26 -0.28 -8.63 3.02
C ALA A 26 0.93 -8.20 3.88
N VAL A 27 2.15 -8.59 3.48
CA VAL A 27 3.38 -8.17 4.17
C VAL A 27 3.55 -6.65 4.12
N ALA A 28 3.33 -6.03 2.96
CA ALA A 28 3.42 -4.58 2.82
C ALA A 28 2.41 -3.86 3.74
N ALA A 29 1.18 -4.36 3.84
CA ALA A 29 0.17 -3.81 4.73
C ALA A 29 0.58 -3.91 6.21
N VAL A 30 1.15 -5.04 6.63
CA VAL A 30 1.69 -5.21 7.99
C VAL A 30 2.84 -4.25 8.25
N VAL A 31 3.77 -4.11 7.31
CA VAL A 31 4.89 -3.15 7.44
C VAL A 31 4.38 -1.72 7.58
N ILE A 32 3.42 -1.32 6.76
CA ILE A 32 2.80 0.01 6.85
C ILE A 32 2.14 0.19 8.22
N TYR A 33 1.39 -0.81 8.71
CA TYR A 33 0.80 -0.76 10.05
C TYR A 33 1.85 -0.60 11.15
N LEU A 34 2.93 -1.39 11.10
CA LEU A 34 4.00 -1.33 12.10
C LEU A 34 4.73 0.03 12.07
N VAL A 35 4.98 0.59 10.89
CA VAL A 35 5.67 1.89 10.77
C VAL A 35 4.74 3.06 11.13
N ALA A 36 3.46 3.00 10.75
CA ALA A 36 2.56 4.13 10.90
C ALA A 36 1.78 4.13 12.22
N GLN A 37 1.53 2.97 12.84
CA GLN A 37 0.55 2.80 13.91
C GLN A 37 1.03 1.93 15.09
N ASP A 38 2.26 1.40 15.07
CA ASP A 38 2.80 0.72 16.25
C ASP A 38 2.99 1.74 17.37
N ASN A 39 2.31 1.52 18.50
CA ASN A 39 2.46 2.36 19.70
C ASN A 39 3.67 1.91 20.53
N GLY A 40 4.74 1.42 19.87
CA GLY A 40 5.93 0.87 20.48
C GLY A 40 5.74 -0.52 21.09
N LEU A 41 4.75 -1.30 20.65
CA LEU A 41 4.46 -2.63 21.20
C LEU A 41 5.28 -3.71 20.50
N VAL A 42 5.45 -3.58 19.18
CA VAL A 42 6.14 -4.58 18.35
C VAL A 42 7.60 -4.18 18.13
N LEU A 43 7.89 -2.88 17.96
CA LEU A 43 9.24 -2.39 17.67
C LEU A 43 9.87 -1.60 18.83
N ALA A 44 9.46 -1.84 20.07
CA ALA A 44 10.00 -1.16 21.26
C ALA A 44 11.54 -1.05 21.27
N GLY A 45 12.24 -2.15 20.96
CA GLY A 45 13.70 -2.21 20.96
C GLY A 45 14.39 -1.52 19.76
N ALA A 46 13.63 -1.16 18.72
CA ALA A 46 14.12 -0.49 17.53
C ALA A 46 13.47 0.89 17.33
N ALA A 47 12.72 1.38 18.32
CA ALA A 47 11.86 2.54 18.18
C ALA A 47 12.61 3.80 17.73
N GLU A 48 13.77 4.11 18.33
CA GLU A 48 14.58 5.25 17.92
C GLU A 48 15.11 5.13 16.49
N PHE A 49 15.64 3.94 16.14
CA PHE A 49 16.15 3.72 14.78
C PHE A 49 15.07 3.93 13.73
N VAL A 50 13.87 3.39 13.97
CA VAL A 50 12.74 3.52 13.04
C VAL A 50 12.20 4.95 13.01
N HIS A 51 12.19 5.64 14.15
CA HIS A 51 11.83 7.05 14.25
C HIS A 51 12.73 7.90 13.36
N GLU A 52 14.06 7.77 13.51
CA GLU A 52 15.01 8.58 12.75
C GLU A 52 15.03 8.19 11.27
N PHE A 53 14.98 6.90 10.94
CA PHE A 53 14.91 6.44 9.56
C PHE A 53 13.69 7.01 8.82
N THR A 54 12.53 6.99 9.47
CA THR A 54 11.29 7.51 8.87
C THR A 54 11.31 9.03 8.79
N HIS A 55 11.86 9.68 9.81
CA HIS A 55 12.08 11.12 9.84
C HIS A 55 12.98 11.56 8.68
N ASP A 56 14.12 10.91 8.46
CA ASP A 56 15.05 11.19 7.36
C ASP A 56 14.47 10.84 5.99
N GLY A 57 13.75 9.73 5.89
CA GLY A 57 13.09 9.30 4.65
C GLY A 57 12.12 10.35 4.13
N ARG A 58 11.36 11.03 5.00
CA ARG A 58 10.44 12.12 4.59
C ARG A 58 11.21 13.30 4.00
N HIS A 59 12.39 13.62 4.55
CA HIS A 59 13.24 14.68 4.05
C HIS A 59 13.83 14.30 2.69
N ALA A 60 14.30 13.06 2.53
CA ALA A 60 14.84 12.55 1.27
C ALA A 60 13.79 12.50 0.13
N LEU A 61 12.54 12.17 0.47
CA LEU A 61 11.44 12.06 -0.49
C LEU A 61 10.71 13.40 -0.74
N GLY A 62 11.11 14.48 -0.06
CA GLY A 62 10.47 15.79 -0.19
C GLY A 62 9.03 15.83 0.33
N VAL A 63 8.66 14.91 1.21
CA VAL A 63 7.31 14.82 1.77
C VAL A 63 7.15 15.95 2.80
N PRO A 64 6.12 16.80 2.70
CA PRO A 64 5.94 17.91 3.63
C PRO A 64 5.71 17.41 5.05
N CYS A 65 6.27 18.15 6.00
CA CYS A 65 6.32 17.81 7.41
C CYS A 65 5.11 18.30 8.23
N HIS A 66 4.18 19.07 7.63
CA HIS A 66 2.95 19.57 8.24
C HIS A 66 1.85 19.78 7.19
#